data_AF-A0A6L6HRY5-F1
#
_entry.id   AF-A0A6L6HRY5-F1
#
_cell.length_a   1.000
_cell.length_b   1.000
_cell.length_c   1.000
_cell.angle_alpha   90.00
_cell.angle_beta   90.00
_cell.angle_gamma   90.00
#
_symmetry.space_group_name_H-M   'P 1'
#
loop_
_entity.id
_entity.type
_entity.pdbx_description
1 polymer ?
#
loop_
_entity_poly.entity_id
_entity_poly.type
_entity_poly.pdbx_seq_one_letter_code
_entity_poly.pdbx_strand_id
1 'polypeptide(L)' 'MLLTIEAMKMETGLHADRDGVVKAVHVRPGEQIDAKDLLVEME' A
#
# COMPACT_ATOMS: atom_id res chain seq x y z
N MET A 1 -6.06 1.85 8.23
CA MET A 1 -5.65 2.44 6.94
C MET A 1 -4.14 2.32 6.89
N LEU A 2 -3.60 1.62 5.87
CA LEU A 2 -2.17 1.33 5.72
C LEU A 2 -1.50 2.30 4.75
N LEU A 3 -2.07 2.44 3.56
CA LEU A 3 -1.57 3.29 2.48
C LEU A 3 -2.73 4.02 1.82
N THR A 4 -2.42 5.14 1.19
CA THR A 4 -3.30 5.78 0.20
C THR A 4 -2.55 5.78 -1.13
N ILE A 5 -3.18 5.25 -2.18
CA ILE A 5 -2.64 5.28 -3.54
C ILE A 5 -3.56 6.12 -4.43
N GLU A 6 -3.02 6.67 -5.50
CA GLU A 6 -3.78 7.41 -6.50
C GLU A 6 -3.69 6.71 -7.84
N ALA A 7 -4.83 6.57 -8.51
CA ALA A 7 -4.90 6.10 -9.88
C ALA A 7 -5.98 6.90 -10.63
N MET A 8 -5.61 7.52 -11.76
CA MET A 8 -6.53 8.29 -12.60
C MET A 8 -7.29 9.38 -11.84
N LYS A 9 -6.60 10.12 -10.96
CA LYS A 9 -7.14 11.19 -10.08
C LYS A 9 -8.06 10.69 -8.97
N MET A 10 -8.16 9.37 -8.78
CA MET A 10 -8.95 8.76 -7.73
C MET A 10 -8.04 8.20 -6.65
N GLU A 11 -8.26 8.61 -5.41
CA GLU A 11 -7.56 8.06 -4.25
C GLU A 11 -8.25 6.78 -3.78
N THR A 12 -7.45 5.78 -3.44
CA THR A 12 -7.92 4.53 -2.83
C THR A 12 -7.14 4.27 -1.55
N GLY A 13 -7.86 4.12 -0.44
CA GLY A 13 -7.28 3.68 0.83
C GLY A 13 -7.09 2.16 0.83
N LEU A 14 -5.88 1.70 1.13
CA LEU A 14 -5.58 0.30 1.35
C LEU A 14 -5.63 -0.01 2.86
N HIS A 15 -6.29 -1.11 3.20
CA HIS A 15 -6.49 -1.57 4.57
C HIS A 15 -5.99 -3.01 4.70
N ALA A 16 -5.54 -3.39 5.90
CA ALA A 16 -5.27 -4.78 6.22
C ALA A 16 -6.59 -5.57 6.21
N ASP A 17 -6.56 -6.79 5.68
CA ASP A 17 -7.68 -7.73 5.70
C ASP A 17 -7.87 -8.40 7.08
N ARG A 18 -6.79 -8.48 7.85
CA ARG A 18 -6.73 -9.03 9.21
C ARG A 18 -5.77 -8.23 10.10
N ASP A 19 -5.86 -8.47 11.39
CA ASP A 19 -4.88 -7.98 12.36
C ASP A 19 -3.51 -8.62 12.11
N GLY A 20 -2.43 -7.85 12.30
CA GLY A 20 -1.06 -8.28 12.08
C GLY A 20 -0.05 -7.16 12.34
N VAL A 21 1.23 -7.47 12.16
CA VAL A 21 2.33 -6.51 12.32
C VAL A 21 2.94 -6.22 10.95
N VAL A 22 3.18 -4.93 10.65
CA VAL A 22 3.90 -4.54 9.43
C VAL A 22 5.35 -5.00 9.55
N LYS A 23 5.76 -5.90 8.67
CA LYS A 23 7.13 -6.40 8.59
C LYS A 23 8.02 -5.48 7.73
N ALA A 24 7.49 -5.01 6.59
CA ALA A 24 8.21 -4.12 5.70
C ALA A 24 7.27 -3.23 4.87
N VAL A 25 7.75 -2.04 4.51
CA VAL A 25 7.13 -1.14 3.53
C VAL A 25 8.12 -0.97 2.38
N HIS A 26 7.69 -1.30 1.16
CA HIS A 26 8.57 -1.36 -0.01
C HIS A 26 8.49 -0.13 -0.91
N VAL A 27 7.68 0.86 -0.54
CA VAL A 27 7.41 2.06 -1.33
C VAL A 27 7.61 3.34 -0.52
N ARG A 28 7.83 4.44 -1.22
CA ARG A 28 7.96 5.78 -0.65
C ARG A 28 6.79 6.68 -1.05
N PRO A 29 6.50 7.75 -0.28
CA PRO A 29 5.49 8.73 -0.69
C PRO A 29 5.79 9.33 -2.08
N GLY A 30 4.78 9.32 -2.96
CA GLY A 30 4.88 9.84 -4.33
C GLY A 30 5.62 8.94 -5.32
N GLU A 31 6.05 7.74 -4.90
CA GLU A 31 6.63 6.75 -5.79
C GLU A 31 5.56 6.18 -6.74
N GLN A 32 5.91 6.06 -8.02
CA GLN A 32 5.04 5.45 -9.01
C GLN A 32 5.10 3.93 -8.89
N ILE A 33 3.93 3.28 -8.92
CA ILE A 33 3.78 1.83 -8.77
C ILE A 33 2.95 1.26 -9.92
N ASP A 34 3.18 -0.01 -10.23
CA ASP A 34 2.42 -0.79 -11.20
C ASP A 34 1.45 -1.76 -10.51
N ALA A 35 0.48 -2.26 -11.29
CA ALA A 35 -0.42 -3.30 -10.79
C ALA A 35 0.37 -4.56 -10.43
N LYS A 36 0.12 -5.09 -9.23
CA LYS A 36 0.74 -6.28 -8.62
C LYS A 36 2.10 -6.03 -7.96
N ASP A 37 2.56 -4.79 -7.86
CA ASP A 37 3.72 -4.48 -7.02
C ASP A 37 3.45 -4.80 -5.55
N LEU A 38 4.47 -5.33 -4.87
CA LEU A 38 4.41 -5.58 -3.43
C LEU A 38 4.64 -4.26 -2.69
N LEU A 39 3.63 -3.79 -1.95
CA LEU A 39 3.70 -2.51 -1.26
C LEU A 39 4.06 -2.66 0.23
N VAL A 40 3.43 -3.62 0.92
CA VAL A 40 3.59 -3.86 2.36
C VAL A 40 3.63 -5.36 2.61
N GLU A 41 4.56 -5.79 3.45
CA GLU A 41 4.63 -7.16 3.99
C GLU A 41 4.08 -7.17 5.43
N MET A 42 3.23 -8.14 5.74
CA MET A 42 2.61 -8.35 7.06
C MET A 42 3.04 -9.71 7.62
N GLU A 43 3.13 -9.83 8.95
CA GLU A 43 3.21 -11.13 9.66
C GLU A 43 1.84 -11.82 9.78
#